data_AF-A0A7Y4U8E4-F1
#
_entry.id   AF-A0A7Y4U8E4-F1
#
_cell.length_a   1.000
_cell.length_b   1.000
_cell.length_c   1.000
_cell.angle_alpha   90.00
_cell.angle_beta   90.00
_cell.angle_gamma   90.00
#
_symmetry.space_group_name_H-M   'P 1'
#
loop_
_entity.id
_entity.type
_entity.pdbx_description
1 polymer ?
#
loop_
_entity_poly.entity_id
_entity_poly.type
_entity_poly.pdbx_seq_one_letter_code
_entity_poly.pdbx_strand_id
1 'polypeptide(L)'
;PTGFAFVANQGKRQVGVMGDEIKLAKGLQLRIVAPVAGTIRLFRNGKLVRTAEAQDFSYPLTEAGTYRAEVWLTLDGEARPWIYANPIRVL
;
A
#
# COMPACT_ATOMS: atom_id res chain seq x y z
N PRO A 1 5.28 -11.42 -7.73
CA PRO A 1 3.81 -11.41 -7.97
C PRO A 1 3.53 -10.92 -9.39
N THR A 2 2.64 -11.59 -10.13
CA THR A 2 2.19 -11.18 -11.48
C THR A 2 0.88 -10.36 -11.43
N GLY A 3 0.55 -9.79 -10.28
CA GLY A 3 -0.69 -9.06 -10.03
C GLY A 3 -0.54 -8.04 -8.90
N PHE A 4 -1.66 -7.59 -8.33
CA PHE A 4 -1.65 -6.64 -7.22
C PHE A 4 -1.33 -7.33 -5.90
N ALA A 5 -0.46 -6.71 -5.09
CA ALA A 5 -0.23 -7.11 -3.71
C ALA A 5 -0.15 -5.88 -2.80
N PHE A 6 -0.89 -5.90 -1.69
CA PHE A 6 -0.73 -4.96 -0.60
C PHE A 6 -0.57 -5.75 0.69
N VAL A 7 0.65 -5.73 1.23
CA VAL A 7 1.07 -6.61 2.33
C VAL A 7 1.88 -5.86 3.36
N ALA A 8 1.87 -6.35 4.60
CA ALA A 8 2.74 -5.90 5.67
C ALA A 8 3.84 -6.95 5.91
N ASN A 9 5.08 -6.48 5.97
CA ASN A 9 6.26 -7.31 6.20
C ASN A 9 7.02 -6.83 7.44
N GLN A 10 7.58 -7.78 8.19
CA GLN A 10 8.61 -7.53 9.19
C GLN A 10 9.90 -8.21 8.73
N GLY A 11 10.85 -7.41 8.22
CA GLY A 11 12.01 -7.96 7.51
C GLY A 11 11.58 -8.77 6.28
N LYS A 12 12.00 -10.04 6.20
CA LYS A 12 11.62 -10.96 5.10
C LYS A 12 10.30 -11.70 5.33
N ARG A 13 9.68 -11.56 6.51
CA ARG A 13 8.46 -12.29 6.86
C ARG A 13 7.24 -11.44 6.55
N GLN A 14 6.31 -11.98 5.78
CA GLN A 14 4.97 -11.41 5.64
C GLN A 14 4.17 -11.68 6.91
N VAL A 15 3.58 -10.63 7.48
CA VAL A 15 2.84 -10.67 8.75
C VAL A 15 1.42 -10.16 8.64
N GLY A 16 1.02 -9.65 7.48
CA GLY A 16 -0.37 -9.33 7.16
C GLY A 16 -0.56 -9.06 5.67
N VAL A 17 -1.80 -9.16 5.22
CA VAL A 17 -2.26 -8.81 3.87
C VAL A 17 -3.41 -7.82 3.96
N MET A 18 -3.78 -7.21 2.83
CA MET A 18 -4.96 -6.34 2.75
C MET A 18 -6.20 -6.98 3.39
N GLY A 19 -6.92 -6.21 4.21
CA GLY A 19 -8.06 -6.69 5.01
C GLY A 19 -7.71 -7.11 6.43
N ASP A 20 -6.44 -7.41 6.73
CA ASP A 20 -6.02 -7.84 8.05
C ASP A 20 -5.96 -6.71 9.08
N GLU A 21 -5.97 -7.13 10.34
CA GLU A 21 -5.58 -6.33 11.49
C GLU A 21 -4.28 -6.86 12.08
N ILE A 22 -3.28 -5.99 12.23
CA ILE A 22 -1.95 -6.33 12.73
C ILE A 22 -1.53 -5.36 13.83
N LYS A 23 -0.67 -5.79 14.75
CA LYS A 23 -0.09 -4.92 15.78
C LYS A 23 1.11 -4.16 15.24
N LEU A 24 1.23 -2.88 15.56
CA LEU A 24 2.43 -2.11 15.30
C LEU A 24 3.63 -2.74 16.01
N ALA A 25 4.70 -2.98 15.27
CA ALA A 25 5.94 -3.54 15.76
C ALA A 25 7.11 -2.88 15.03
N LYS A 26 8.27 -2.86 15.70
CA LYS A 26 9.49 -2.31 15.10
C LYS A 26 9.85 -3.06 13.83
N GLY A 27 10.20 -2.31 12.78
CA GLY A 27 10.65 -2.85 11.50
C GLY A 27 9.53 -3.31 10.57
N LEU A 28 8.27 -2.99 10.89
CA LEU A 28 7.16 -3.18 9.96
C LEU A 28 7.27 -2.25 8.75
N GLN A 29 6.93 -2.79 7.59
CA GLN A 29 6.83 -2.06 6.33
C GLN A 29 5.61 -2.54 5.56
N LEU A 30 4.88 -1.59 4.97
CA LEU A 30 3.92 -1.89 3.93
C LEU A 30 4.64 -2.03 2.61
N ARG A 31 4.28 -3.03 1.81
CA ARG A 31 4.71 -3.17 0.41
C ARG A 31 3.49 -3.21 -0.49
N ILE A 32 3.54 -2.42 -1.55
CA ILE A 32 2.52 -2.31 -2.58
C ILE A 32 3.17 -2.68 -3.90
N VAL A 33 2.65 -3.71 -4.55
CA VAL A 33 3.05 -4.13 -5.89
C VAL A 33 1.84 -3.98 -6.80
N ALA A 34 1.98 -3.16 -7.84
CA ALA A 34 0.99 -3.01 -8.89
C ALA A 34 1.30 -3.97 -10.05
N PRO A 35 0.28 -4.45 -10.80
CA PRO A 35 0.55 -5.30 -11.96
C PRO A 35 1.37 -4.57 -13.05
N VAL A 36 1.18 -3.25 -13.21
CA VAL A 36 2.04 -2.36 -14.01
C VAL A 36 2.38 -1.10 -13.23
N ALA A 37 3.42 -0.37 -13.65
CA ALA A 37 3.78 0.91 -13.01
C ALA A 37 2.63 1.93 -13.11
N GLY A 38 2.40 2.67 -12.02
CA GLY A 38 1.42 3.74 -11.97
C GLY A 38 1.59 4.60 -10.72
N THR A 39 0.66 5.55 -10.53
CA THR A 39 0.67 6.41 -9.36
C THR A 39 0.10 5.64 -8.17
N ILE A 40 0.98 5.19 -7.29
CA ILE A 40 0.62 4.61 -5.99
C ILE A 40 0.32 5.75 -5.01
N ARG A 41 -0.85 5.68 -4.37
CA ARG A 41 -1.26 6.59 -3.29
C ARG A 41 -1.50 5.79 -2.02
N LEU A 42 -0.77 6.11 -0.96
CA LEU A 42 -0.95 5.50 0.35
C LEU A 42 -1.64 6.48 1.29
N PHE A 43 -2.76 6.05 1.85
CA PHE A 43 -3.54 6.79 2.82
C PHE A 43 -3.38 6.17 4.21
N ARG A 44 -3.42 7.01 5.24
CA ARG A 44 -3.57 6.62 6.65
C ARG A 44 -4.73 7.39 7.24
N ASN A 45 -5.72 6.69 7.81
CA ASN A 45 -6.91 7.29 8.40
C ASN A 45 -7.61 8.29 7.45
N GLY A 46 -7.69 7.94 6.17
CA GLY A 46 -8.28 8.78 5.12
C GLY A 46 -7.41 9.94 4.62
N LYS A 47 -6.24 10.20 5.22
CA LYS A 47 -5.30 11.24 4.79
C LYS A 47 -4.21 10.65 3.90
N LEU A 48 -3.92 11.28 2.77
CA LEU A 48 -2.82 10.90 1.89
C LEU A 48 -1.49 11.13 2.63
N VAL A 49 -0.72 10.07 2.87
CA VAL A 49 0.59 10.14 3.55
C VAL A 49 1.75 9.96 2.58
N ARG A 50 1.51 9.35 1.42
CA ARG A 50 2.54 9.18 0.40
C ARG A 50 1.96 9.01 -1.00
N THR A 51 2.69 9.52 -1.98
CA THR A 51 2.48 9.26 -3.41
C THR A 51 3.79 8.82 -4.04
N ALA A 52 3.76 7.88 -4.98
CA ALA A 52 4.92 7.45 -5.75
C ALA A 52 4.51 6.95 -7.14
N GLU A 53 5.28 7.27 -8.18
CA GLU A 53 5.18 6.61 -9.48
C GLU A 53 6.04 5.35 -9.44
N ALA A 54 5.43 4.17 -9.32
CA ALA A 54 6.16 2.92 -9.17
C ALA A 54 5.29 1.70 -9.51
N GLN A 55 5.95 0.59 -9.81
CA GLN A 55 5.32 -0.73 -9.83
C GLN A 55 5.46 -1.45 -8.48
N ASP A 56 6.56 -1.23 -7.74
CA ASP A 56 6.83 -1.81 -6.43
C ASP A 56 7.29 -0.69 -5.49
N PHE A 57 6.56 -0.52 -4.40
CA PHE A 57 6.76 0.56 -3.46
C PHE A 57 6.67 0.05 -2.02
N SER A 58 7.62 0.47 -1.18
CA SER A 58 7.64 0.12 0.25
C SER A 58 7.57 1.36 1.13
N TYR A 59 6.88 1.26 2.25
CA TYR A 59 6.68 2.34 3.21
C TYR A 59 6.87 1.84 4.65
N PRO A 60 7.79 2.43 5.43
CA PRO A 60 7.99 2.02 6.82
C PRO A 60 6.81 2.44 7.69
N LEU A 61 6.32 1.52 8.53
CA LEU A 61 5.29 1.81 9.52
C LEU A 61 5.92 2.25 10.84
N THR A 62 5.73 3.52 11.17
CA THR A 62 6.15 4.10 12.45
C THR A 62 4.99 4.40 13.38
N GLU A 63 3.75 4.32 12.89
CA GLU A 63 2.56 4.72 13.63
C GLU A 63 1.37 3.81 13.33
N ALA A 64 0.47 3.68 14.29
CA ALA A 64 -0.80 2.94 14.14
C ALA A 64 -1.79 3.71 13.26
N GLY A 65 -2.73 2.99 12.66
CA GLY A 65 -3.79 3.54 11.84
C GLY A 65 -4.31 2.58 10.78
N THR A 66 -5.36 3.00 10.09
CA THR A 66 -5.92 2.29 8.95
C THR A 66 -5.22 2.74 7.68
N TYR A 67 -4.45 1.85 7.06
CA TYR A 67 -3.69 2.15 5.84
C TYR A 67 -4.39 1.59 4.60
N ARG A 68 -4.57 2.42 3.58
CA ARG A 68 -5.16 2.02 2.29
C ARG A 68 -4.24 2.39 1.14
N ALA A 69 -3.98 1.42 0.27
CA ALA A 69 -3.28 1.64 -0.98
C ALA A 69 -4.27 1.85 -2.13
N GLU A 70 -3.95 2.80 -3.01
CA GLU A 70 -4.60 2.97 -4.29
C GLU A 70 -3.55 2.98 -5.40
N VAL A 71 -3.95 2.54 -6.59
CA VAL A 71 -3.13 2.65 -7.81
C VAL A 71 -3.96 3.35 -8.87
N TRP A 72 -3.36 4.36 -9.48
CA TRP A 72 -3.94 5.14 -10.57
C TRP A 72 -3.06 5.00 -11.81
N LEU A 73 -3.67 5.03 -12.98
CA LEU A 73 -3.00 5.00 -14.28
C LEU A 73 -3.31 6.27 -15.05
N THR A 74 -2.36 6.73 -15.85
CA THR A 74 -2.60 7.77 -16.85
C THR A 74 -3.00 7.10 -18.15
N LEU A 75 -4.24 7.33 -18.58
CA LEU A 75 -4.80 6.81 -19.84
C LEU A 75 -5.27 8.02 -20.66
N ASP A 76 -4.74 8.15 -21.87
CA ASP A 76 -5.03 9.28 -22.78
C ASP A 76 -4.87 10.67 -22.14
N GLY A 77 -3.84 10.82 -21.30
CA GLY A 77 -3.53 12.07 -20.59
C GLY A 77 -4.35 12.31 -19.32
N GLU A 78 -5.30 11.43 -18.98
CA GLU A 78 -6.16 11.54 -17.81
C GLU A 78 -5.77 10.54 -16.73
N ALA A 79 -5.73 11.00 -15.47
CA ALA A 79 -5.53 10.12 -14.32
C ALA A 79 -6.82 9.36 -14.00
N ARG A 80 -6.78 8.02 -14.11
CA ARG A 80 -7.91 7.13 -13.84
C ARG A 80 -7.60 6.18 -12.69
N PRO A 81 -8.54 6.00 -11.73
CA PRO A 81 -8.33 5.04 -10.67
C PRO A 81 -8.40 3.63 -11.24
N TRP A 82 -7.45 2.79 -10.84
CA TRP A 82 -7.39 1.41 -11.30
C TRP A 82 -7.61 0.42 -10.17
N ILE A 83 -6.98 0.66 -9.00
CA ILE A 83 -7.07 -0.23 -7.85
C ILE A 83 -7.37 0.58 -6.60
N TYR A 84 -8.39 0.17 -5.86
CA TYR A 84 -8.63 0.54 -4.48
C TYR A 84 -8.49 -0.71 -3.61
N ALA A 85 -7.44 -0.77 -2.80
CA ALA A 85 -7.20 -1.93 -1.95
C ALA A 85 -8.07 -1.89 -0.68
N ASN A 86 -8.38 -3.08 -0.15
CA ASN A 86 -8.87 -3.16 1.22
C ASN A 86 -7.77 -2.66 2.18
N PRO A 87 -8.14 -1.97 3.27
CA PRO A 87 -7.14 -1.42 4.17
C PRO A 87 -6.48 -2.51 5.01
N ILE A 88 -5.26 -2.23 5.48
CA ILE A 88 -4.62 -2.96 6.59
C ILE A 88 -4.81 -2.09 7.84
N ARG A 89 -5.41 -2.66 8.89
CA ARG A 89 -5.53 -1.99 10.18
C ARG A 89 -4.29 -2.28 11.02
N VAL A 90 -3.55 -1.25 11.37
CA VAL A 90 -2.39 -1.33 12.24
C VAL A 90 -2.80 -0.77 13.60
N LEU A 91 -2.82 -1.64 14.63
CA LEU A 91 -3.15 -1.30 16.01
C LEU A 91 -1.94 -0.81 16.81
#